data_AF-A0A8S7BQI3-F1
#
_entry.id   AF-A0A8S7BQI3-F1
#
_cell.length_a   1.000
_cell.length_b   1.000
_cell.length_c   1.000
_cell.angle_alpha   90.00
_cell.angle_beta   90.00
_cell.angle_gamma   90.00
#
_symmetry.space_group_name_H-M   'P 1'
#
loop_
_entity.id
_entity.type
_entity.pdbx_description
1 polymer ?
#
loop_
_entity_poly.entity_id
_entity_poly.type
_entity_poly.pdbx_seq_one_letter_code
_entity_poly.pdbx_strand_id
1 'polypeptide(L)'
;MSNIWSKEETLWSFALYGTAVGAGTLFLPIQLGSAGAVVLFITALVAWPLTYWPHKALCQFILSSKTSAGEGITGAVTHYYGKKIGNLITTLYFIAFFVVVLIYAVAITNSLTEQLAKHMVIDLRIRMLVSLGVVLILNLIFLMGR
;
A
#
# COMPACT_ATOMS: atom_id res chain seq x y z
N MET A 1 -7.81 4.43 -32.43
CA MET A 1 -8.02 5.85 -32.07
C MET A 1 -7.01 6.16 -30.99
N SER A 2 -6.07 7.08 -31.22
CA SER A 2 -5.05 7.43 -30.23
C SER A 2 -5.73 8.18 -29.08
N ASN A 3 -5.90 7.52 -27.95
CA ASN A 3 -6.44 8.19 -26.76
C ASN A 3 -5.43 9.23 -26.30
N ILE A 4 -5.82 10.49 -26.43
CA ILE A 4 -5.14 11.61 -25.80
C ILE A 4 -5.40 11.46 -24.30
N TRP A 5 -4.33 11.34 -23.54
CA TRP A 5 -4.35 11.21 -22.09
C TRP A 5 -5.31 12.24 -21.46
N SER A 6 -6.34 11.75 -20.79
CA SER A 6 -7.41 12.52 -20.18
C SER A 6 -7.03 13.01 -18.78
N LYS A 7 -7.72 14.05 -18.30
CA LYS A 7 -7.55 14.55 -16.92
C LYS A 7 -7.87 13.48 -15.88
N GLU A 8 -8.82 12.60 -16.19
CA GLU A 8 -9.22 11.49 -15.32
C GLU A 8 -8.12 10.42 -15.24
N GLU A 9 -7.49 10.06 -16.35
CA GLU A 9 -6.32 9.17 -16.37
C GLU A 9 -5.14 9.77 -15.58
N THR A 10 -4.91 11.08 -15.67
CA THR A 10 -3.92 11.77 -14.82
C THR A 10 -4.26 11.62 -13.34
N LEU A 11 -5.52 11.88 -12.97
CA LEU A 11 -5.97 11.83 -11.58
C LEU A 11 -5.81 10.42 -11.01
N TRP A 12 -6.24 9.41 -11.74
CA TRP A 12 -6.09 8.01 -11.35
C TRP A 12 -4.64 7.57 -11.27
N SER A 13 -3.79 8.04 -12.19
CA SER A 13 -2.36 7.74 -12.15
C SER A 13 -1.68 8.34 -10.92
N PHE A 14 -2.01 9.58 -10.56
CA PHE A 14 -1.50 10.19 -9.33
C PHE A 14 -2.06 9.52 -8.07
N ALA A 15 -3.32 9.13 -8.06
CA ALA A 15 -3.90 8.38 -6.95
C ALA A 15 -3.19 7.03 -6.75
N LEU A 16 -3.01 6.26 -7.83
CA LEU A 16 -2.27 5.00 -7.82
C LEU A 16 -0.82 5.20 -7.38
N TYR A 17 -0.14 6.21 -7.91
CA TYR A 17 1.21 6.56 -7.49
C TYR A 17 1.27 6.92 -5.99
N GLY A 18 0.32 7.70 -5.49
CA GLY A 18 0.23 8.06 -4.06
C GLY A 18 0.02 6.85 -3.15
N THR A 19 -0.70 5.82 -3.62
CA THR A 19 -0.85 4.55 -2.87
C THR A 19 0.39 3.66 -2.94
N ALA A 20 1.17 3.75 -4.03
CA ALA A 20 2.39 2.98 -4.23
C ALA A 20 3.59 3.58 -3.48
N VAL A 21 3.66 4.92 -3.43
CA VAL A 21 4.69 5.66 -2.69
C VAL A 21 4.27 5.78 -1.24
N GLY A 22 4.85 4.94 -0.39
CA GLY A 22 4.62 5.01 1.05
C GLY A 22 5.88 4.66 1.86
N ALA A 23 5.71 4.30 3.12
CA ALA A 23 6.82 4.00 4.03
C ALA A 23 7.71 2.87 3.49
N GLY A 24 7.13 1.88 2.81
CA GLY A 24 7.86 0.79 2.17
C GLY A 24 8.86 1.29 1.11
N THR A 25 8.46 2.21 0.23
CA THR A 25 9.36 2.78 -0.79
C THR A 25 10.31 3.83 -0.24
N LEU A 26 10.07 4.39 0.94
CA LEU A 26 11.00 5.30 1.61
C LEU A 26 12.11 4.53 2.36
N PHE A 27 11.74 3.48 3.09
CA PHE A 27 12.70 2.74 3.93
C PHE A 27 13.37 1.57 3.22
N LEU A 28 12.72 0.87 2.27
CA LEU A 28 13.38 -0.23 1.55
C LEU A 28 14.60 0.25 0.77
N PRO A 29 14.57 1.33 -0.03
CA PRO A 29 15.75 1.73 -0.79
C PRO A 29 16.90 2.19 0.12
N ILE A 30 16.60 2.78 1.27
CA ILE A 30 17.63 3.14 2.26
C ILE A 30 18.26 1.86 2.83
N GLN A 31 17.44 0.88 3.19
CA GLN A 31 17.91 -0.37 3.80
C GLN A 31 18.56 -1.33 2.79
N LEU A 32 18.12 -1.34 1.54
CA LEU A 32 18.77 -2.06 0.43
C LEU A 32 20.02 -1.33 -0.05
N GLY A 33 20.02 0.01 0.00
CA GLY A 33 21.17 0.84 -0.35
C GLY A 33 22.32 0.67 0.63
N SER A 34 22.06 0.43 1.92
CA SER A 34 23.10 0.07 2.88
C SER A 34 23.74 -1.30 2.62
N ALA A 35 23.05 -2.20 1.92
CA ALA A 35 23.60 -3.45 1.40
C ALA A 35 24.47 -3.25 0.13
N GLY A 36 24.50 -2.04 -0.43
CA GLY A 36 25.33 -1.64 -1.56
C GLY A 36 24.53 -1.26 -2.81
N ALA A 37 25.07 -0.31 -3.59
CA ALA A 37 24.41 0.22 -4.79
C ALA A 37 24.09 -0.87 -5.83
N VAL A 38 24.94 -1.88 -5.97
CA VAL A 38 24.74 -3.01 -6.88
C VAL A 38 23.52 -3.85 -6.46
N VAL A 39 23.35 -4.11 -5.16
CA VAL A 39 22.20 -4.86 -4.64
C VAL A 39 20.92 -4.10 -4.93
N LEU A 40 20.88 -2.80 -4.64
CA LEU A 40 19.73 -1.94 -4.93
C LEU A 40 19.35 -1.98 -6.42
N PHE A 41 20.33 -1.89 -7.32
CA PHE A 41 20.08 -1.92 -8.76
C PHE A 41 19.51 -3.26 -9.23
N ILE A 42 20.09 -4.38 -8.77
CA ILE A 42 19.59 -5.72 -9.11
C ILE A 42 18.17 -5.92 -8.55
N THR A 43 17.92 -5.52 -7.30
CA THR A 43 16.59 -5.62 -6.70
C THR A 43 15.57 -4.79 -7.49
N ALA A 44 15.92 -3.59 -7.95
CA ALA A 44 15.05 -2.77 -8.80
C ALA A 44 14.71 -3.47 -10.13
N LEU A 45 15.71 -4.06 -10.79
CA LEU A 45 15.50 -4.80 -12.05
C LEU A 45 14.60 -6.02 -11.88
N VAL A 46 14.69 -6.72 -10.74
CA VAL A 46 13.85 -7.89 -10.44
C VAL A 46 12.45 -7.49 -9.96
N ALA A 47 12.34 -6.40 -9.20
CA ALA A 47 11.06 -5.92 -8.69
C ALA A 47 10.12 -5.46 -9.82
N TRP A 48 10.67 -4.87 -10.88
CA TRP A 48 9.88 -4.41 -12.03
C TRP A 48 9.01 -5.51 -12.68
N PRO A 49 9.56 -6.65 -13.17
CA PRO A 49 8.77 -7.71 -13.77
C PRO A 49 7.80 -8.36 -12.77
N LEU A 50 8.24 -8.54 -11.52
CA LEU A 50 7.43 -9.16 -10.46
C LEU A 50 6.23 -8.30 -10.05
N THR A 51 6.28 -6.99 -10.29
CA THR A 51 5.15 -6.10 -10.02
C THR A 51 4.32 -5.85 -11.27
N TYR A 52 4.95 -5.59 -12.41
CA TYR A 52 4.27 -5.23 -13.65
C TYR A 52 3.35 -6.34 -14.18
N TRP A 53 3.84 -7.57 -14.31
CA TRP A 53 3.05 -8.65 -14.91
C TRP A 53 1.84 -9.06 -14.06
N PRO A 54 1.95 -9.24 -12.73
CA PRO A 54 0.78 -9.52 -11.91
C PRO A 54 -0.26 -8.40 -11.92
N HIS A 55 0.16 -7.13 -11.88
CA HIS A 55 -0.79 -6.01 -11.98
C HIS A 55 -1.50 -6.00 -13.33
N LYS A 56 -0.78 -6.22 -14.43
CA LYS A 56 -1.37 -6.33 -15.77
C LYS A 56 -2.38 -7.48 -15.85
N ALA A 57 -2.03 -8.65 -15.33
CA ALA A 57 -2.92 -9.81 -15.29
C ALA A 57 -4.18 -9.54 -14.44
N LEU A 58 -4.02 -8.88 -13.30
CA LEU A 58 -5.14 -8.48 -12.43
C LEU A 58 -6.08 -7.49 -13.12
N CYS A 59 -5.54 -6.46 -13.79
CA CYS A 59 -6.35 -5.52 -14.56
C CYS A 59 -7.15 -6.23 -15.66
N GLN A 60 -6.51 -7.14 -16.40
CA GLN A 60 -7.19 -7.94 -17.44
C GLN A 60 -8.29 -8.84 -16.85
N PHE A 61 -8.03 -9.44 -15.70
CA PHE A 61 -8.99 -10.27 -14.98
C PHE A 61 -10.22 -9.48 -14.50
N ILE A 62 -10.03 -8.29 -13.95
CA ILE A 62 -11.14 -7.42 -13.52
C ILE A 62 -11.96 -6.94 -14.72
N LEU A 63 -11.28 -6.51 -15.79
CA LEU A 63 -11.96 -6.05 -17.01
C LEU A 63 -12.75 -7.19 -17.70
N SER A 64 -12.32 -8.44 -17.56
CA SER A 64 -13.03 -9.57 -18.15
C SER A 64 -14.28 -10.01 -17.38
N SER A 65 -14.38 -9.72 -16.08
CA SER A 65 -15.44 -10.25 -15.20
C SER A 65 -16.84 -9.68 -15.46
N LYS A 66 -16.97 -8.69 -16.35
CA LYS A 66 -18.24 -8.00 -16.71
C LYS A 66 -19.10 -7.59 -15.50
N THR A 67 -18.46 -7.44 -14.35
CA THR A 67 -19.12 -7.16 -13.07
C THR A 67 -19.52 -5.68 -13.02
N SER A 68 -20.56 -5.36 -12.24
CA SER A 68 -20.99 -3.97 -12.09
C SER A 68 -19.88 -3.10 -11.50
N ALA A 69 -19.81 -1.84 -11.96
CA ALA A 69 -18.83 -0.88 -11.48
C ALA A 69 -19.07 -0.60 -9.98
N GLY A 70 -18.29 -1.25 -9.11
CA GLY A 70 -18.43 -1.13 -7.66
C GLY A 70 -18.13 -2.40 -6.87
N GLU A 71 -18.24 -3.59 -7.49
CA GLU A 71 -17.95 -4.84 -6.78
C GLU A 71 -16.45 -5.17 -6.68
N GLY A 72 -15.62 -4.49 -7.49
CA GLY A 72 -14.15 -4.55 -7.40
C GLY A 72 -13.57 -5.96 -7.59
N ILE A 73 -12.42 -6.20 -6.96
CA ILE A 73 -11.66 -7.46 -7.07
C ILE A 73 -12.46 -8.64 -6.50
N THR A 74 -13.14 -8.44 -5.37
CA THR A 74 -13.89 -9.51 -4.69
C THR A 74 -15.11 -9.94 -5.49
N GLY A 75 -15.78 -9.01 -6.17
CA GLY A 75 -16.84 -9.30 -7.16
C GLY A 75 -16.32 -10.11 -8.34
N ALA A 76 -15.21 -9.67 -8.96
CA ALA A 76 -14.60 -10.35 -10.10
C ALA A 76 -14.20 -11.80 -9.77
N VAL A 77 -13.60 -12.03 -8.59
CA VAL A 77 -13.26 -13.38 -8.12
C VAL A 77 -14.49 -14.23 -7.87
N THR A 78 -15.51 -13.66 -7.23
CA THR A 78 -16.77 -14.37 -6.97
C THR A 78 -17.51 -14.75 -8.26
N HIS A 79 -17.44 -13.88 -9.29
CA HIS A 79 -18.04 -14.15 -10.59
C HIS A 79 -17.42 -15.37 -11.29
N TYR A 80 -16.08 -15.48 -11.29
CA TYR A 80 -15.38 -16.57 -11.98
C TYR A 80 -15.24 -17.86 -11.16
N TYR A 81 -15.03 -17.75 -9.85
CA TYR A 81 -14.67 -18.87 -8.99
C TYR A 81 -15.77 -19.22 -7.98
N GLY A 82 -16.88 -18.48 -7.97
CA GLY A 82 -18.01 -18.68 -7.07
C GLY A 82 -17.78 -18.16 -5.65
N LYS A 83 -18.86 -18.17 -4.85
CA LYS A 83 -18.92 -17.53 -3.53
C LYS A 83 -17.94 -18.09 -2.49
N LYS A 84 -17.63 -19.40 -2.54
CA LYS A 84 -16.71 -20.04 -1.59
C LYS A 84 -15.27 -19.54 -1.77
N ILE A 85 -14.78 -19.54 -3.01
CA ILE A 85 -13.43 -19.05 -3.32
C ILE A 85 -13.37 -17.53 -3.18
N GLY A 86 -14.41 -16.81 -3.60
CA GLY A 86 -14.55 -15.37 -3.38
C GLY A 86 -14.38 -14.99 -1.92
N ASN A 87 -15.04 -15.70 -1.00
CA ASN A 87 -14.90 -15.44 0.44
C ASN A 87 -13.49 -15.72 0.96
N LEU A 88 -12.87 -16.84 0.54
CA LEU A 88 -11.49 -17.16 0.92
C LEU A 88 -10.51 -16.06 0.49
N ILE A 89 -10.58 -15.63 -0.77
CA ILE A 89 -9.72 -14.55 -1.28
C ILE A 89 -9.99 -13.23 -0.56
N THR A 90 -11.26 -12.94 -0.24
CA THR A 90 -11.63 -11.74 0.54
C THR A 90 -11.02 -11.79 1.95
N THR A 91 -11.02 -12.95 2.61
CA THR A 91 -10.37 -13.12 3.92
C THR A 91 -8.86 -12.94 3.83
N LEU A 92 -8.21 -13.53 2.81
CA LEU A 92 -6.77 -13.34 2.59
C LEU A 92 -6.41 -11.89 2.29
N TYR A 93 -7.24 -11.21 1.50
CA TYR A 93 -7.12 -9.78 1.21
C TYR A 93 -7.21 -8.95 2.49
N PHE A 94 -8.19 -9.24 3.36
CA PHE A 94 -8.32 -8.58 4.66
C PHE A 94 -7.08 -8.78 5.54
N ILE A 95 -6.60 -10.02 5.68
CA ILE A 95 -5.41 -10.32 6.49
C ILE A 95 -4.18 -9.58 5.95
N ALA A 96 -3.97 -9.59 4.63
CA ALA A 96 -2.84 -8.92 4.01
C ALA A 96 -2.86 -7.41 4.29
N PHE A 97 -3.99 -6.74 4.05
CA PHE A 97 -4.11 -5.30 4.33
C PHE A 97 -4.02 -4.97 5.82
N PHE A 98 -4.60 -5.81 6.68
CA PHE A 98 -4.49 -5.64 8.13
C PHE A 98 -3.03 -5.67 8.59
N VAL A 99 -2.24 -6.64 8.13
CA VAL A 99 -0.80 -6.72 8.43
C VAL A 99 -0.05 -5.50 7.89
N VAL A 100 -0.32 -5.08 6.65
CA VAL A 100 0.30 -3.88 6.06
C VAL A 100 0.02 -2.64 6.91
N VAL A 101 -1.24 -2.42 7.31
CA VAL A 101 -1.61 -1.27 8.17
C VAL A 101 -0.86 -1.29 9.50
N LEU A 102 -0.71 -2.46 10.14
CA LEU A 102 0.04 -2.59 11.38
C LEU A 102 1.53 -2.24 11.19
N ILE A 103 2.16 -2.73 10.13
CA ILE A 103 3.57 -2.42 9.81
C ILE A 103 3.73 -0.91 9.60
N TYR A 104 2.79 -0.27 8.90
CA TYR A 104 2.78 1.18 8.70
C TYR A 104 2.67 1.95 10.02
N ALA A 105 1.75 1.56 10.90
CA ALA A 105 1.58 2.18 12.20
C ALA A 105 2.88 2.11 13.04
N VAL A 106 3.54 0.95 13.03
CA VAL A 106 4.83 0.74 13.71
C VAL A 106 5.93 1.59 13.08
N ALA A 107 6.05 1.60 11.75
CA ALA A 107 7.08 2.35 11.03
C ALA A 107 6.98 3.86 11.27
N ILE A 108 5.77 4.42 11.20
CA ILE A 108 5.52 5.85 11.48
C ILE A 108 5.86 6.18 12.93
N THR A 109 5.41 5.35 13.87
CA THR A 109 5.70 5.54 15.30
C THR A 109 7.21 5.55 15.55
N ASN A 110 7.95 4.59 14.98
CA ASN A 110 9.40 4.52 15.13
C ASN A 110 10.10 5.75 14.53
N SER A 111 9.70 6.15 13.32
CA SER A 111 10.28 7.32 12.64
C SER A 111 10.07 8.62 13.40
N LEU A 112 8.87 8.86 13.93
CA LEU A 112 8.57 10.03 14.75
C LEU A 112 9.35 10.00 16.07
N THR A 113 9.45 8.82 16.67
CA THR A 113 10.20 8.62 17.91
C THR A 113 11.69 8.88 17.72
N GLU A 114 12.29 8.45 16.60
CA GLU A 114 13.68 8.75 16.24
C GLU A 114 13.92 10.26 16.04
N GLN A 115 12.96 10.98 15.44
CA GLN A 115 13.05 12.43 15.32
C GLN A 115 12.96 13.14 16.67
N LEU A 116 12.07 12.68 17.55
CA LEU A 116 11.90 13.24 18.89
C LEU A 116 13.11 12.93 19.78
N ALA A 117 13.73 11.77 19.60
CA ALA A 117 14.94 11.35 20.31
C ALA A 117 16.13 12.30 20.12
N LYS A 118 16.15 13.09 19.03
CA LYS A 118 17.17 14.12 18.80
C LYS A 118 17.07 15.30 19.78
N HIS A 119 15.92 15.48 20.42
CA HIS A 119 15.62 16.62 21.29
C HIS A 119 15.31 16.23 22.74
N MET A 120 14.91 14.98 22.99
CA MET A 120 14.50 14.49 24.31
C MET A 120 14.79 13.00 24.46
N VAL A 121 15.00 12.53 25.70
CA VAL A 121 15.07 11.09 26.00
C VAL A 121 13.69 10.46 25.81
N ILE A 122 13.63 9.40 25.01
CA ILE A 122 12.40 8.65 24.78
C ILE A 122 12.32 7.47 25.76
N ASP A 123 11.27 7.47 26.57
CA ASP A 123 10.87 6.32 27.39
C ASP A 123 9.64 5.60 26.76
N LEU A 124 9.36 4.38 27.20
CA LEU A 124 8.26 3.54 26.74
C LEU A 124 6.91 4.26 26.79
N ARG A 125 6.71 5.11 27.82
CA ARG A 125 5.49 5.93 27.97
C ARG A 125 5.30 6.90 26.82
N ILE A 126 6.36 7.61 26.42
CA ILE A 126 6.32 8.59 25.32
C ILE A 126 6.03 7.86 24.01
N ARG A 127 6.68 6.71 23.78
CA ARG A 127 6.44 5.90 22.58
C ARG A 127 4.99 5.41 22.49
N MET A 128 4.39 4.99 23.61
CA MET A 128 2.96 4.61 23.64
C MET A 128 2.06 5.81 23.30
N LEU A 129 2.33 6.99 23.87
CA LEU A 129 1.58 8.21 23.56
C LEU A 129 1.70 8.60 22.08
N VAL A 130 2.91 8.54 21.51
CA VAL A 130 3.14 8.80 20.08
C VAL A 130 2.36 7.79 19.24
N SER A 131 2.39 6.49 19.57
CA SER A 131 1.66 5.47 18.81
C SER A 131 0.14 5.70 18.82
N LEU A 132 -0.43 6.04 19.98
CA LEU A 132 -1.86 6.36 20.11
C LEU A 132 -2.21 7.65 19.36
N GLY A 133 -1.35 8.67 19.45
CA GLY A 133 -1.50 9.91 18.72
C GLY A 133 -1.50 9.70 17.20
N VAL A 134 -0.57 8.90 16.69
CA VAL A 134 -0.49 8.54 15.26
C VAL A 134 -1.78 7.86 14.80
N VAL A 135 -2.26 6.85 15.52
CA VAL A 135 -3.50 6.13 15.15
C VAL A 135 -4.71 7.06 15.18
N LEU A 136 -4.85 7.90 16.21
CA LEU A 136 -5.94 8.87 16.33
C LEU A 136 -5.94 9.90 15.19
N ILE A 137 -4.77 10.49 14.90
CA ILE A 137 -4.65 11.51 13.84
C ILE A 137 -4.95 10.89 12.48
N LEU A 138 -4.39 9.71 12.18
CA LEU A 138 -4.66 9.02 10.91
C LEU A 138 -6.15 8.67 10.77
N ASN A 139 -6.80 8.26 11.86
CA ASN A 139 -8.24 7.98 11.86
C ASN A 139 -9.07 9.26 11.64
N LEU A 140 -8.69 10.38 12.27
CA LEU A 140 -9.33 11.68 12.07
C LEU A 140 -9.21 12.17 10.62
N ILE A 141 -8.01 12.07 10.04
CA ILE A 141 -7.79 12.43 8.62
C ILE A 141 -8.68 11.59 7.71
N PHE A 142 -8.79 10.28 7.98
CA PHE A 142 -9.68 9.39 7.23
C PHE A 142 -11.16 9.80 7.35
N LEU A 143 -11.60 10.21 8.54
CA LEU A 143 -12.97 10.69 8.75
C LEU A 143 -13.25 12.03 8.05
N MET A 144 -12.27 12.91 7.95
CA MET A 144 -12.37 14.21 7.25
C MET A 144 -12.28 14.08 5.73
N GLY A 145 -11.72 12.98 5.22
CA GLY A 145 -11.60 12.71 3.78
C GLY A 145 -12.83 12.02 3.17
N ARG A 146 -13.90 11.82 3.95
CA ARG A 146 -15.22 11.35 3.48
C ARG A 146 -16.13 12.54 3.21
#